data_AF-A0A527ZTR2-F1
#
_entry.id   AF-A0A527ZTR2-F1
#
_cell.length_a   1.000
_cell.length_b   1.000
_cell.length_c   1.000
_cell.angle_alpha   90.00
_cell.angle_beta   90.00
_cell.angle_gamma   90.00
#
_symmetry.space_group_name_H-M   'P 1'
#
loop_
_entity.id
_entity.type
_entity.pdbx_description
1 polymer ?
#
loop_
_entity_poly.entity_id
_entity_poly.type
_entity_poly.pdbx_seq_one_letter_code
_entity_poly.pdbx_strand_id
1 'polypeptide(L)'
;PAALDYKRSDDGNKGVNCDGMGSLSPHPLADKALYREIQTELLDPLRAAILGEGLKYTGFIYIGAMLCDDGIKVIEINVRFGDSEAEAVLPKVQSNFVRLCEGVLQGTLGSMSLETDDKCYCNVVAAQGPTFRLDEDGREIRYPGWPHGDFEVGFPISGLEALDRRNSRLFLANVRRDAEDSLVTAGGRVLHVTGIGDNYAQAVHHAYANIEKIRFKGMSYRSDIGLIYGSVDAMRQGREIPSLPWTWQMPRGGLP
;
A
#
# COMPACT_ATOMS: atom_id res chain seq x y z
N PRO A 1 -9.87 4.99 7.53
CA PRO A 1 -10.40 3.82 6.79
C PRO A 1 -9.37 2.70 6.78
N ALA A 2 -9.77 1.43 6.94
CA ALA A 2 -8.84 0.31 6.80
C ALA A 2 -8.43 0.12 5.34
N ALA A 3 -7.22 -0.40 5.11
CA ALA A 3 -6.69 -0.73 3.79
C ALA A 3 -6.01 -2.10 3.82
N LEU A 4 -5.94 -2.76 2.67
CA LEU A 4 -5.14 -3.97 2.46
C LEU A 4 -3.89 -3.58 1.67
N ASP A 5 -2.70 -3.94 2.15
CA ASP A 5 -1.44 -3.68 1.46
C ASP A 5 -0.79 -4.98 0.94
N TYR A 6 -0.06 -4.87 -0.16
CA TYR A 6 0.60 -5.98 -0.84
C TYR A 6 2.12 -5.86 -0.69
N LYS A 7 2.66 -6.31 0.45
CA LYS A 7 4.09 -6.19 0.80
C LYS A 7 5.05 -7.11 0.05
N ARG A 8 4.54 -8.06 -0.73
CA ARG A 8 5.37 -9.01 -1.52
C ARG A 8 5.64 -8.43 -2.90
N SER A 9 6.89 -8.51 -3.33
CA SER A 9 7.39 -7.91 -4.59
C SER A 9 6.76 -8.51 -5.84
N ASP A 10 6.51 -9.82 -5.83
CA ASP A 10 6.09 -10.56 -7.01
C ASP A 10 4.62 -11.02 -6.91
N ASP A 11 4.03 -11.28 -8.08
CA ASP A 11 2.70 -11.86 -8.20
C ASP A 11 2.55 -13.17 -7.42
N GLY A 12 1.34 -13.43 -6.95
CA GLY A 12 1.00 -14.56 -6.09
C GLY A 12 1.58 -14.44 -4.68
N ASN A 13 1.85 -13.22 -4.21
CA ASN A 13 2.48 -12.94 -2.91
C ASN A 13 3.87 -13.62 -2.76
N LYS A 14 4.62 -13.69 -3.86
CA LYS A 14 5.97 -14.28 -3.93
C LYS A 14 7.05 -13.21 -3.84
N GLY A 15 8.30 -13.64 -3.93
CA GLY A 15 9.45 -12.75 -3.84
C GLY A 15 9.75 -12.32 -2.40
N VAL A 16 10.48 -11.22 -2.28
CA VAL A 16 10.89 -10.65 -0.99
C VAL A 16 9.82 -9.72 -0.44
N ASN A 17 9.82 -9.52 0.89
CA ASN A 17 9.08 -8.42 1.49
C ASN A 17 9.69 -7.09 1.05
N CYS A 18 8.83 -6.12 0.78
CA CYS A 18 9.17 -4.78 0.35
C CYS A 18 8.21 -3.77 0.96
N ASP A 19 8.42 -2.49 0.65
CA ASP A 19 7.63 -1.39 1.22
C ASP A 19 6.15 -1.40 0.80
N GLY A 20 5.80 -2.17 -0.25
CA GLY A 20 4.43 -2.32 -0.76
C GLY A 20 4.37 -2.12 -2.27
N MET A 21 3.71 -3.04 -2.97
CA MET A 21 3.49 -3.04 -4.42
C MET A 21 2.11 -2.54 -4.85
N GLY A 22 1.24 -2.25 -3.89
CA GLY A 22 -0.10 -1.76 -4.13
C GLY A 22 -0.97 -1.92 -2.91
N SER A 23 -2.16 -1.30 -2.95
CA SER A 23 -3.08 -1.32 -1.82
C SER A 23 -4.53 -1.24 -2.28
N LEU A 24 -5.45 -1.70 -1.44
CA LEU A 24 -6.90 -1.53 -1.63
C LEU A 24 -7.49 -0.73 -0.46
N SER A 25 -8.44 0.15 -0.78
CA SER A 25 -9.29 0.77 0.24
C SER A 25 -10.76 0.78 -0.18
N PRO A 26 -11.72 0.41 0.70
CA PRO A 26 -11.49 -0.12 2.05
C PRO A 26 -10.76 -1.48 2.04
N HIS A 27 -10.49 -2.06 3.20
CA HIS A 27 -10.04 -3.45 3.27
C HIS A 27 -11.17 -4.37 2.72
N PRO A 28 -10.91 -5.37 1.88
CA PRO A 28 -11.98 -6.23 1.30
C PRO A 28 -12.85 -6.96 2.34
N LEU A 29 -12.25 -7.30 3.48
CA LEU A 29 -12.93 -7.89 4.65
C LEU A 29 -13.54 -6.86 5.61
N ALA A 30 -13.47 -5.56 5.30
CA ALA A 30 -14.02 -4.54 6.18
C ALA A 30 -15.53 -4.71 6.32
N ASP A 31 -15.96 -5.04 7.54
CA ASP A 31 -17.34 -5.04 7.99
C ASP A 31 -17.44 -4.40 9.37
N LYS A 32 -18.66 -4.25 9.90
CA LYS A 32 -18.88 -3.66 11.23
C LYS A 32 -18.24 -4.48 12.35
N ALA A 33 -18.09 -5.80 12.18
CA ALA A 33 -17.49 -6.65 13.21
C ALA A 33 -15.98 -6.46 13.26
N LEU A 34 -15.30 -6.48 12.10
CA LEU A 34 -13.88 -6.23 12.00
C LEU A 34 -13.50 -4.83 12.49
N TYR A 35 -14.30 -3.79 12.17
CA TYR A 35 -14.03 -2.45 12.71
C TYR A 35 -14.19 -2.37 14.23
N ARG A 36 -15.12 -3.12 14.82
CA ARG A 36 -15.23 -3.21 16.29
C ARG A 36 -14.02 -3.93 16.88
N GLU A 37 -13.62 -5.04 16.28
CA GLU A 37 -12.43 -5.80 16.71
C GLU A 37 -11.16 -4.95 16.64
N ILE A 38 -10.94 -4.21 15.54
CA ILE A 38 -9.84 -3.25 15.42
C ILE A 38 -9.93 -2.18 16.52
N GLN A 39 -11.12 -1.66 16.81
CA GLN A 39 -11.29 -0.65 17.85
C GLN A 39 -10.93 -1.21 19.23
N THR A 40 -11.45 -2.38 19.60
CA THR A 40 -11.30 -2.95 20.95
C THR A 40 -9.94 -3.59 21.19
N GLU A 41 -9.40 -4.30 20.20
CA GLU A 41 -8.16 -5.07 20.35
C GLU A 41 -6.91 -4.25 20.02
N LEU A 42 -7.03 -3.19 19.20
CA LEU A 42 -5.89 -2.37 18.79
C LEU A 42 -5.97 -0.92 19.25
N LEU A 43 -7.02 -0.19 18.86
CA LEU A 43 -7.04 1.27 19.01
C LEU A 43 -7.27 1.72 20.46
N ASP A 44 -8.21 1.11 21.17
CA ASP A 44 -8.51 1.45 22.57
C ASP A 44 -7.34 1.13 23.51
N PRO A 45 -6.68 -0.05 23.44
CA PRO A 45 -5.50 -0.35 24.23
C PRO A 45 -4.34 0.59 23.92
N LEU A 46 -4.07 0.88 22.64
CA LEU A 46 -3.01 1.81 22.25
C LEU A 46 -3.27 3.22 22.79
N ARG A 47 -4.52 3.71 22.69
CA ARG A 47 -4.91 5.01 23.25
C ARG A 47 -4.72 5.02 24.77
N ALA A 48 -5.15 3.97 25.47
CA ALA A 48 -5.01 3.87 26.92
C ALA A 48 -3.54 3.87 27.34
N ALA A 49 -2.66 3.16 26.62
CA ALA A 49 -1.22 3.15 26.87
C ALA A 49 -0.58 4.53 26.67
N ILE A 50 -0.84 5.19 25.52
CA ILE A 50 -0.33 6.54 25.23
C ILE A 50 -0.71 7.52 26.34
N LEU A 51 -1.98 7.50 26.78
CA LEU A 51 -2.46 8.37 27.84
C LEU A 51 -1.89 8.00 29.22
N GLY A 52 -1.81 6.70 29.53
CA GLY A 52 -1.29 6.20 30.81
C GLY A 52 0.20 6.49 31.01
N GLU A 53 0.98 6.49 29.93
CA GLU A 53 2.39 6.87 29.94
C GLU A 53 2.61 8.40 29.87
N GLY A 54 1.54 9.19 29.71
CA GLY A 54 1.63 10.64 29.60
C GLY A 54 2.28 11.12 28.29
N LEU A 55 2.28 10.28 27.25
CA LEU A 55 2.84 10.61 25.95
C LEU A 55 1.96 11.64 25.24
N LYS A 56 2.48 12.85 25.07
CA LYS A 56 1.82 13.92 24.29
C LYS A 56 2.03 13.67 22.80
N TYR A 57 1.25 12.75 22.24
CA TYR A 57 1.30 12.43 20.82
C TYR A 57 0.29 13.27 20.01
N THR A 58 0.71 13.77 18.86
CA THR A 58 -0.15 14.51 17.93
C THR A 58 0.30 14.21 16.51
N GLY A 59 -0.61 13.72 15.67
CA GLY A 59 -0.29 13.31 14.30
C GLY A 59 -1.03 12.04 13.89
N PHE A 60 -0.47 11.33 12.91
CA PHE A 60 -1.03 10.10 12.37
C PHE A 60 -0.44 8.89 13.07
N ILE A 61 -1.27 7.92 13.42
CA ILE A 61 -0.80 6.59 13.83
C ILE A 61 -1.26 5.61 12.77
N TYR A 62 -0.30 4.96 12.13
CA TYR A 62 -0.51 3.84 11.24
C TYR A 62 -0.21 2.56 12.00
N ILE A 63 -1.11 1.58 11.94
CA ILE A 63 -0.92 0.27 12.56
C ILE A 63 -0.96 -0.76 11.45
N GLY A 64 0.20 -1.36 11.17
CA GLY A 64 0.31 -2.53 10.31
C GLY A 64 -0.03 -3.76 11.13
N ALA A 65 -1.09 -4.47 10.76
CA ALA A 65 -1.54 -5.66 11.48
C ALA A 65 -1.90 -6.80 10.52
N MET A 66 -1.77 -8.02 11.01
CA MET A 66 -2.19 -9.25 10.34
C MET A 66 -3.48 -9.75 10.95
N LEU A 67 -4.42 -10.16 10.10
CA LEU A 67 -5.59 -10.92 10.51
C LEU A 67 -5.20 -12.40 10.55
N CYS A 68 -5.12 -12.97 11.75
CA CYS A 68 -4.80 -14.37 11.97
C CYS A 68 -6.03 -15.13 12.51
N ASP A 69 -5.98 -16.46 12.47
CA ASP A 69 -7.05 -17.33 13.00
C ASP A 69 -7.27 -17.13 14.51
N ASP A 70 -6.22 -16.72 15.23
CA ASP A 70 -6.23 -16.45 16.67
C ASP A 70 -6.29 -14.94 17.02
N GLY A 71 -6.80 -14.14 16.08
CA GLY A 71 -7.07 -12.71 16.24
C GLY A 71 -6.05 -11.79 15.55
N ILE A 72 -6.24 -10.48 15.74
CA ILE A 72 -5.41 -9.46 15.10
C ILE A 72 -4.03 -9.38 15.76
N LYS A 73 -2.95 -9.48 14.98
CA LYS A 73 -1.57 -9.33 15.47
C LYS A 73 -0.92 -8.09 14.89
N VAL A 74 -0.44 -7.19 15.74
CA VAL A 74 0.33 -6.01 15.30
C VAL A 74 1.68 -6.47 14.76
N ILE A 75 2.02 -6.01 13.57
CA ILE A 75 3.35 -6.17 12.95
C ILE A 75 4.19 -4.94 13.26
N GLU A 76 3.63 -3.75 13.06
CA GLU A 76 4.34 -2.48 13.20
C GLU A 76 3.40 -1.33 13.56
N ILE A 77 3.95 -0.30 14.20
CA ILE A 77 3.29 0.99 14.43
C ILE A 77 4.19 2.07 13.84
N ASN A 78 3.63 2.88 12.95
CA ASN A 78 4.32 4.01 12.32
C ASN A 78 3.62 5.33 12.70
N VAL A 79 4.40 6.40 12.77
CA VAL A 79 3.97 7.76 13.19
C VAL A 79 3.67 8.68 12.00
N ARG A 80 3.32 8.09 10.86
CA ARG A 80 2.98 8.75 9.59
C ARG A 80 1.98 7.89 8.82
N PHE A 81 1.46 8.40 7.70
CA PHE A 81 0.75 7.55 6.75
C PHE A 81 1.66 6.44 6.20
N GLY A 82 1.07 5.27 5.96
CA GLY A 82 1.68 4.23 5.16
C GLY A 82 1.77 4.64 3.69
N ASP A 83 2.77 4.11 3.00
CA ASP A 83 2.94 4.21 1.55
C ASP A 83 3.17 2.76 1.10
N SER A 84 2.21 2.12 0.43
CA SER A 84 1.30 2.73 -0.57
C SER A 84 -0.18 2.95 -0.14
N GLU A 85 -0.48 2.88 1.16
CA GLU A 85 -1.85 2.95 1.68
C GLU A 85 -2.45 4.36 1.62
N ALA A 86 -1.64 5.41 1.75
CA ALA A 86 -2.10 6.80 1.64
C ALA A 86 -2.79 7.07 0.31
N GLU A 87 -2.24 6.57 -0.79
CA GLU A 87 -2.73 6.76 -2.15
C GLU A 87 -4.10 6.11 -2.37
N ALA A 88 -4.45 5.06 -1.61
CA ALA A 88 -5.78 4.45 -1.66
C ALA A 88 -6.75 5.05 -0.62
N VAL A 89 -6.26 5.53 0.53
CA VAL A 89 -7.10 6.00 1.65
C VAL A 89 -7.41 7.48 1.56
N LEU A 90 -6.42 8.34 1.31
CA LEU A 90 -6.60 9.79 1.32
C LEU A 90 -7.58 10.30 0.26
N PRO A 91 -7.62 9.77 -0.97
CA PRO A 91 -8.60 10.22 -1.96
C PRO A 91 -10.07 10.00 -1.55
N LYS A 92 -10.32 9.12 -0.57
CA LYS A 92 -11.67 8.89 -0.02
C LYS A 92 -12.16 10.07 0.80
N VAL A 93 -11.26 10.86 1.39
CA VAL A 93 -11.59 11.93 2.33
C VAL A 93 -12.27 13.07 1.60
N GLN A 94 -13.53 13.33 1.95
CA GLN A 94 -14.34 14.42 1.41
C GLN A 94 -14.30 15.68 2.29
N SER A 95 -13.97 15.50 3.57
CA SER A 95 -13.72 16.62 4.49
C SER A 95 -12.55 17.48 4.03
N ASN A 96 -12.54 18.76 4.43
CA ASN A 96 -11.37 19.61 4.25
C ASN A 96 -10.20 19.10 5.11
N PHE A 97 -9.25 18.44 4.46
CA PHE A 97 -8.11 17.81 5.12
C PHE A 97 -7.23 18.82 5.88
N VAL A 98 -7.04 20.04 5.34
CA VAL A 98 -6.29 21.10 6.01
C VAL A 98 -6.95 21.48 7.33
N ARG A 99 -8.28 21.62 7.36
CA ARG A 99 -9.02 21.90 8.60
C ARG A 99 -8.87 20.77 9.63
N LEU A 100 -8.89 19.52 9.19
CA LEU A 100 -8.65 18.38 10.09
C LEU A 100 -7.24 18.44 10.70
N CYS A 101 -6.22 18.78 9.90
CA CYS A 101 -4.86 18.98 10.40
C CYS A 101 -4.75 20.15 11.39
N GLU A 102 -5.40 21.28 11.11
CA GLU A 102 -5.48 22.40 12.06
C GLU A 102 -6.15 21.97 13.38
N GLY A 103 -7.24 21.20 13.30
CA GLY A 103 -7.93 20.67 14.48
C GLY A 103 -7.07 19.69 15.29
N VAL A 104 -6.23 18.90 14.64
CA VAL A 104 -5.20 18.08 15.30
C VAL A 104 -4.22 18.95 16.07
N LEU A 105 -3.68 20.00 15.45
CA LEU A 105 -2.70 20.90 16.07
C LEU A 105 -3.30 21.73 17.23
N GLN A 106 -4.60 22.04 17.16
CA GLN A 106 -5.33 22.81 18.16
C GLN A 106 -5.98 21.95 19.25
N GLY A 107 -5.94 20.62 19.14
CA GLY A 107 -6.61 19.71 20.09
C GLY A 107 -8.14 19.73 20.00
N THR A 108 -8.69 20.14 18.86
CA THR A 108 -10.14 20.26 18.62
C THR A 108 -10.71 19.18 17.68
N LEU A 109 -9.89 18.23 17.23
CA LEU A 109 -10.32 17.15 16.31
C LEU A 109 -11.56 16.38 16.80
N GLY A 110 -11.73 16.20 18.11
CA GLY A 110 -12.85 15.46 18.70
C GLY A 110 -14.24 16.07 18.44
N SER A 111 -14.33 17.33 18.02
CA SER A 111 -15.59 17.98 17.63
C SER A 111 -15.79 18.06 16.11
N MET A 112 -14.88 17.49 15.32
CA MET A 112 -14.93 17.50 13.85
C MET A 112 -15.44 16.16 13.29
N SER A 113 -16.02 16.20 12.09
CA SER A 113 -16.36 14.99 11.32
C SER A 113 -15.35 14.71 10.22
N LEU A 114 -14.91 13.44 10.13
CA LEU A 114 -14.19 12.90 8.98
C LEU A 114 -15.21 12.20 8.07
N GLU A 115 -15.47 12.79 6.91
CA GLU A 115 -16.36 12.25 5.89
C GLU A 115 -15.55 11.56 4.81
N THR A 116 -15.96 10.36 4.44
CA THR A 116 -15.35 9.58 3.36
C THR A 116 -16.41 9.09 2.38
N ASP A 117 -16.06 8.92 1.12
CA ASP A 117 -16.94 8.28 0.16
C ASP A 117 -17.04 6.75 0.36
N ASP A 118 -18.03 6.15 -0.31
CA ASP A 118 -18.27 4.70 -0.32
C ASP A 118 -17.58 3.98 -1.50
N LYS A 119 -16.69 4.66 -2.24
CA LYS A 119 -16.02 4.09 -3.42
C LYS A 119 -14.91 3.11 -3.01
N CYS A 120 -14.57 2.20 -3.92
CA CYS A 120 -13.39 1.34 -3.84
C CYS A 120 -12.22 1.98 -4.59
N TYR A 121 -11.03 1.82 -4.02
CA TYR A 121 -9.77 2.32 -4.55
C TYR A 121 -8.80 1.16 -4.67
N CYS A 122 -8.13 1.04 -5.81
CA CYS A 122 -7.06 0.09 -6.07
C CYS A 122 -5.83 0.85 -6.51
N ASN A 123 -4.78 0.79 -5.70
CA ASN A 123 -3.50 1.42 -5.97
C ASN A 123 -2.49 0.39 -6.47
N VAL A 124 -1.85 0.65 -7.61
CA VAL A 124 -0.78 -0.18 -8.16
C VAL A 124 0.50 0.63 -8.24
N VAL A 125 1.58 0.07 -7.71
CA VAL A 125 2.91 0.70 -7.71
C VAL A 125 3.68 0.28 -8.96
N ALA A 126 4.19 1.25 -9.71
CA ALA A 126 5.25 1.03 -10.69
C ALA A 126 6.61 1.32 -10.05
N ALA A 127 7.50 0.34 -10.13
CA ALA A 127 8.85 0.40 -9.60
C ALA A 127 9.90 0.25 -10.71
N GLN A 128 11.12 0.66 -10.38
CA GLN A 128 12.32 0.42 -11.16
C GLN A 128 12.70 -1.05 -11.05
N GLY A 129 12.29 -1.84 -12.03
CA GLY A 129 12.66 -3.25 -12.16
C GLY A 129 13.97 -3.46 -12.91
N PRO A 130 14.21 -4.70 -13.38
CA PRO A 130 15.48 -5.12 -13.93
C PRO A 130 15.90 -4.33 -15.17
N THR A 131 17.17 -3.98 -15.25
CA THR A 131 17.81 -3.42 -16.46
C THR A 131 19.10 -4.16 -16.76
N PHE A 132 19.60 -3.99 -17.98
CA PHE A 132 20.95 -4.38 -18.34
C PHE A 132 21.61 -3.30 -19.21
N ARG A 133 22.94 -3.33 -19.23
CA ARG A 133 23.79 -2.56 -20.13
C ARG A 133 25.03 -3.37 -20.50
N LEU A 134 25.71 -2.96 -21.57
CA LEU A 134 27.00 -3.52 -21.94
C LEU A 134 28.12 -2.65 -21.37
N ASP A 135 29.18 -3.26 -20.84
CA ASP A 135 30.43 -2.56 -20.51
C ASP A 135 31.28 -2.29 -21.77
N GLU A 136 32.43 -1.66 -21.59
CA GLU A 136 33.36 -1.30 -22.67
C GLU A 136 33.87 -2.52 -23.46
N ASP A 137 33.92 -3.69 -22.81
CA ASP A 137 34.33 -4.97 -23.41
C ASP A 137 33.15 -5.74 -24.03
N GLY A 138 31.94 -5.17 -24.04
CA GLY A 138 30.73 -5.79 -24.55
C GLY A 138 30.12 -6.86 -23.62
N ARG A 139 30.52 -6.91 -22.35
CA ARG A 139 29.93 -7.83 -21.36
C ARG A 139 28.68 -7.24 -20.76
N GLU A 140 27.71 -8.10 -20.48
CA GLU A 140 26.45 -7.68 -19.89
C GLU A 140 26.58 -7.44 -18.38
N ILE A 141 26.23 -6.22 -17.95
CA ILE A 141 26.00 -5.86 -16.55
C ILE A 141 24.49 -5.84 -16.31
N ARG A 142 24.01 -6.70 -15.41
CA ARG A 142 22.60 -6.81 -15.03
C ARG A 142 22.34 -6.12 -13.69
N TYR A 143 21.26 -5.35 -13.66
CA TYR A 143 20.73 -4.72 -12.46
C TYR A 143 19.44 -5.46 -12.07
N PRO A 144 19.36 -6.06 -10.86
CA PRO A 144 18.19 -6.80 -10.42
C PRO A 144 16.91 -5.97 -10.33
N GLY A 145 17.02 -4.65 -10.13
CA GLY A 145 15.85 -3.82 -9.88
C GLY A 145 15.45 -3.78 -8.41
N TRP A 146 14.69 -2.77 -8.02
CA TRP A 146 14.04 -2.72 -6.72
C TRP A 146 12.94 -3.80 -6.64
N PRO A 147 12.77 -4.49 -5.49
CA PRO A 147 13.56 -4.41 -4.26
C PRO A 147 14.70 -5.45 -4.17
N HIS A 148 15.05 -6.11 -5.29
CA HIS A 148 15.94 -7.27 -5.31
C HIS A 148 17.44 -6.93 -5.31
N GLY A 149 17.81 -5.68 -5.58
CA GLY A 149 19.20 -5.23 -5.54
C GLY A 149 19.38 -3.87 -6.18
N ASP A 150 20.58 -3.64 -6.72
CA ASP A 150 20.93 -2.39 -7.39
C ASP A 150 20.04 -2.14 -8.62
N PHE A 151 19.81 -0.85 -8.89
CA PHE A 151 19.01 -0.39 -10.02
C PHE A 151 19.54 0.94 -10.56
N GLU A 152 19.33 1.14 -11.85
CA GLU A 152 19.64 2.41 -12.52
C GLU A 152 18.44 3.36 -12.44
N VAL A 153 18.72 4.66 -12.47
CA VAL A 153 17.72 5.73 -12.49
C VAL A 153 18.00 6.71 -13.63
N GLY A 154 17.10 7.66 -13.86
CA GLY A 154 17.22 8.66 -14.92
C GLY A 154 16.56 8.24 -16.24
N PHE A 155 15.68 7.23 -16.22
CA PHE A 155 14.97 6.81 -17.42
C PHE A 155 13.74 7.70 -17.68
N PRO A 156 13.55 8.24 -18.90
CA PRO A 156 12.37 9.02 -19.25
C PRO A 156 11.07 8.26 -19.00
N ILE A 157 10.11 8.96 -18.40
CA ILE A 157 8.76 8.47 -18.14
C ILE A 157 7.83 9.01 -19.22
N SER A 158 7.13 8.11 -19.91
CA SER A 158 6.22 8.45 -21.02
C SER A 158 4.81 7.88 -20.81
N GLY A 159 3.83 8.41 -21.54
CA GLY A 159 2.43 7.95 -21.52
C GLY A 159 1.54 8.57 -20.43
N LEU A 160 2.05 9.57 -19.70
CA LEU A 160 1.32 10.25 -18.62
C LEU A 160 0.15 11.11 -19.13
N GLU A 161 0.22 11.52 -20.38
CA GLU A 161 -0.78 12.29 -21.12
C GLU A 161 -1.97 11.44 -21.57
N ALA A 162 -1.80 10.12 -21.71
CA ALA A 162 -2.83 9.19 -22.17
C ALA A 162 -3.72 8.65 -21.04
N LEU A 163 -3.46 9.05 -19.78
CA LEU A 163 -4.18 8.54 -18.61
C LEU A 163 -5.62 9.08 -18.56
N ASP A 164 -6.59 8.18 -18.32
CA ASP A 164 -7.97 8.58 -18.01
C ASP A 164 -8.07 8.97 -16.54
N ARG A 165 -8.07 10.28 -16.28
CA ARG A 165 -8.08 10.86 -14.93
C ARG A 165 -9.47 10.97 -14.30
N ARG A 166 -10.54 10.56 -14.99
CA ARG A 166 -11.90 10.63 -14.42
C ARG A 166 -12.05 9.70 -13.23
N ASN A 167 -11.62 8.45 -13.42
CA ASN A 167 -11.71 7.37 -12.43
C ASN A 167 -10.32 6.86 -11.99
N SER A 168 -9.31 7.73 -12.06
CA SER A 168 -7.98 7.40 -11.56
C SER A 168 -7.25 8.62 -11.01
N ARG A 169 -6.21 8.35 -10.21
CA ARG A 169 -5.23 9.31 -9.73
C ARG A 169 -3.84 8.78 -10.02
N LEU A 170 -2.95 9.67 -10.42
CA LEU A 170 -1.52 9.41 -10.56
C LEU A 170 -0.82 10.13 -9.42
N PHE A 171 -0.04 9.39 -8.63
CA PHE A 171 0.86 9.95 -7.63
C PHE A 171 2.29 9.67 -8.06
N LEU A 172 3.11 10.72 -8.11
CA LEU A 172 4.53 10.60 -8.40
C LEU A 172 5.25 10.33 -7.07
N ALA A 173 6.13 9.33 -7.06
CA ALA A 173 6.98 9.00 -5.91
C ALA A 173 8.42 9.43 -6.22
N ASN A 174 9.30 8.49 -6.55
CA ASN A 174 10.70 8.78 -6.84
C ASN A 174 10.90 9.16 -8.31
N VAL A 175 10.55 10.41 -8.64
CA VAL A 175 10.81 11.03 -9.95
C VAL A 175 11.52 12.36 -9.78
N ARG A 176 12.27 12.78 -10.80
CA ARG A 176 12.84 14.12 -10.89
C ARG A 176 12.70 14.65 -12.31
N ARG A 177 13.00 15.93 -12.49
CA ARG A 177 13.16 16.52 -13.82
C ARG A 177 14.63 16.43 -14.25
N ASP A 178 14.86 16.20 -15.54
CA ASP A 178 16.18 16.30 -16.17
C ASP A 178 16.47 17.74 -16.65
N ALA A 179 17.55 17.92 -17.41
CA ALA A 179 17.97 19.24 -17.91
C ALA A 179 17.00 19.80 -18.95
N GLU A 180 16.24 18.93 -19.61
CA GLU A 180 15.24 19.23 -20.63
C GLU A 180 13.82 19.36 -20.05
N ASP A 181 13.69 19.47 -18.72
CA ASP A 181 12.43 19.55 -17.97
C ASP A 181 11.55 18.28 -18.09
N SER A 182 12.08 17.16 -18.56
CA SER A 182 11.36 15.89 -18.69
C SER A 182 11.37 15.07 -17.40
N LEU A 183 10.28 14.37 -17.11
CA LEU A 183 10.21 13.49 -15.93
C LEU A 183 11.01 12.21 -16.16
N VAL A 184 11.91 11.90 -15.22
CA VAL A 184 12.75 10.70 -15.23
C VAL A 184 12.66 9.94 -13.91
N THR A 185 12.92 8.64 -13.93
CA THR A 185 13.00 7.82 -12.71
C THR A 185 14.10 8.33 -11.77
N ALA A 186 13.87 8.28 -10.45
CA ALA A 186 14.82 8.76 -9.44
C ALA A 186 14.95 7.85 -8.22
N GLY A 187 14.33 6.67 -8.23
CA GLY A 187 14.41 5.72 -7.11
C GLY A 187 13.63 4.43 -7.37
N GLY A 188 13.49 3.61 -6.33
CA GLY A 188 12.89 2.27 -6.41
C GLY A 188 11.43 2.29 -6.80
N ARG A 189 10.52 2.78 -5.94
CA ARG A 189 9.11 2.99 -6.32
C ARG A 189 8.97 4.32 -7.05
N VAL A 190 8.57 4.29 -8.32
CA VAL A 190 8.61 5.45 -9.22
C VAL A 190 7.30 6.23 -9.15
N LEU A 191 6.16 5.55 -9.23
CA LEU A 191 4.85 6.16 -9.25
C LEU A 191 3.75 5.17 -8.83
N HIS A 192 2.58 5.71 -8.54
CA HIS A 192 1.40 4.98 -8.13
C HIS A 192 0.23 5.36 -9.03
N VAL A 193 -0.52 4.36 -9.49
CA VAL A 193 -1.75 4.54 -10.23
C VAL A 193 -2.90 4.01 -9.40
N THR A 194 -3.74 4.91 -8.91
CA THR A 194 -4.92 4.55 -8.12
C THR A 194 -6.17 4.62 -8.99
N GLY A 195 -6.78 3.48 -9.28
CA GLY A 195 -8.09 3.40 -9.90
C GLY A 195 -9.22 3.54 -8.87
N ILE A 196 -10.33 4.12 -9.29
CA ILE A 196 -11.50 4.44 -8.45
C ILE A 196 -12.73 3.76 -9.04
N GLY A 197 -13.56 3.11 -8.25
CA GLY A 197 -14.79 2.47 -8.75
C GLY A 197 -15.87 2.31 -7.70
N ASP A 198 -17.08 1.96 -8.13
CA ASP A 198 -18.19 1.58 -7.23
C ASP A 198 -17.97 0.22 -6.57
N ASN A 199 -17.05 -0.57 -7.11
CA ASN A 199 -16.61 -1.85 -6.58
C ASN A 199 -15.14 -2.08 -6.94
N TYR A 200 -14.51 -3.08 -6.32
CA TYR A 200 -13.10 -3.39 -6.58
C TYR A 200 -12.81 -3.78 -8.02
N ALA A 201 -13.70 -4.50 -8.70
CA ALA A 201 -13.46 -4.89 -10.10
C ALA A 201 -13.29 -3.66 -11.00
N GLN A 202 -14.13 -2.64 -10.82
CA GLN A 202 -13.99 -1.36 -11.51
C GLN A 202 -12.70 -0.62 -11.11
N ALA A 203 -12.42 -0.51 -9.81
CA ALA A 203 -11.22 0.17 -9.32
C ALA A 203 -9.93 -0.47 -9.86
N VAL A 204 -9.85 -1.80 -9.82
CA VAL A 204 -8.75 -2.60 -10.37
C VAL A 204 -8.64 -2.38 -11.89
N HIS A 205 -9.75 -2.47 -12.62
CA HIS A 205 -9.76 -2.21 -14.06
C HIS A 205 -9.21 -0.82 -14.39
N HIS A 206 -9.68 0.23 -13.70
CA HIS A 206 -9.22 1.60 -13.94
C HIS A 206 -7.75 1.81 -13.58
N ALA A 207 -7.21 1.11 -12.56
CA ALA A 207 -5.81 1.18 -12.21
C ALA A 207 -4.94 0.54 -13.31
N TYR A 208 -5.25 -0.69 -13.70
CA TYR A 208 -4.48 -1.43 -14.71
C TYR A 208 -4.58 -0.81 -16.10
N ALA A 209 -5.78 -0.39 -16.52
CA ALA A 209 -5.96 0.29 -17.81
C ALA A 209 -5.14 1.59 -17.93
N ASN A 210 -4.74 2.20 -16.81
CA ASN A 210 -3.90 3.39 -16.81
C ASN A 210 -2.41 3.08 -16.64
N ILE A 211 -2.03 2.17 -15.72
CA ILE A 211 -0.61 1.83 -15.53
C ILE A 211 -0.02 1.19 -16.79
N GLU A 212 -0.82 0.45 -17.56
CA GLU A 212 -0.45 -0.13 -18.87
C GLU A 212 -0.16 0.91 -19.96
N LYS A 213 -0.44 2.19 -19.74
CA LYS A 213 -0.08 3.26 -20.68
C LYS A 213 1.27 3.87 -20.37
N ILE A 214 1.77 3.70 -19.15
CA ILE A 214 3.00 4.32 -18.66
C ILE A 214 4.20 3.46 -19.06
N ARG A 215 5.29 4.07 -19.49
CA ARG A 215 6.53 3.36 -19.83
C ARG A 215 7.76 4.10 -19.32
N PHE A 216 8.69 3.33 -18.78
CA PHE A 216 10.10 3.69 -18.60
C PHE A 216 10.95 2.41 -18.65
N LYS A 217 12.27 2.53 -18.89
CA LYS A 217 13.16 1.37 -19.03
C LYS A 217 13.18 0.56 -17.72
N GLY A 218 12.90 -0.74 -17.84
CA GLY A 218 12.87 -1.67 -16.70
C GLY A 218 11.65 -1.53 -15.80
N MET A 219 10.59 -0.81 -16.20
CA MET A 219 9.39 -0.69 -15.38
C MET A 219 8.82 -2.06 -14.99
N SER A 220 8.55 -2.23 -13.68
CA SER A 220 7.91 -3.41 -13.10
C SER A 220 6.74 -2.97 -12.22
N TYR A 221 5.67 -3.75 -12.23
CA TYR A 221 4.53 -3.62 -11.32
C TYR A 221 3.87 -4.99 -11.19
N ARG A 222 3.21 -5.25 -10.07
CA ARG A 222 2.44 -6.49 -9.90
C ARG A 222 1.19 -6.49 -10.75
N SER A 223 0.90 -7.61 -11.40
CA SER A 223 -0.26 -7.78 -12.28
C SER A 223 -1.51 -8.31 -11.55
N ASP A 224 -1.41 -8.54 -10.24
CA ASP A 224 -2.43 -9.23 -9.45
C ASP A 224 -2.98 -8.44 -8.25
N ILE A 225 -2.68 -7.14 -8.14
CA ILE A 225 -3.18 -6.27 -7.07
C ILE A 225 -4.72 -6.21 -7.16
N GLY A 226 -5.38 -6.65 -6.10
CA GLY A 226 -6.84 -6.81 -6.07
C GLY A 226 -7.41 -7.99 -6.86
N LEU A 227 -6.56 -8.84 -7.44
CA LEU A 227 -6.96 -10.02 -8.23
C LEU A 227 -6.64 -11.37 -7.57
N ILE A 228 -5.65 -11.42 -6.66
CA ILE A 228 -5.16 -12.69 -6.05
C ILE A 228 -6.27 -13.57 -5.49
N TYR A 229 -7.28 -12.96 -4.89
CA TYR A 229 -8.24 -13.70 -4.09
C TYR A 229 -9.43 -14.25 -4.87
N GLY A 230 -9.45 -14.14 -6.21
CA GLY A 230 -10.46 -14.76 -7.10
C GLY A 230 -11.86 -14.14 -7.00
N SER A 231 -12.26 -13.70 -5.82
CA SER A 231 -13.33 -12.75 -5.53
C SER A 231 -13.18 -12.22 -4.10
N VAL A 232 -13.61 -10.99 -3.83
CA VAL A 232 -13.72 -10.48 -2.44
C VAL A 232 -14.67 -11.35 -1.61
N ASP A 233 -15.65 -11.99 -2.27
CA ASP A 233 -16.54 -12.97 -1.67
C ASP A 233 -15.79 -14.25 -1.25
N ALA A 234 -14.77 -14.71 -1.98
CA ALA A 234 -13.93 -15.82 -1.56
C ALA A 234 -13.08 -15.48 -0.33
N MET A 235 -12.63 -14.22 -0.18
CA MET A 235 -12.00 -13.78 1.07
C MET A 235 -13.00 -13.78 2.23
N ARG A 236 -14.25 -13.36 2.00
CA ARG A 236 -15.32 -13.34 3.01
C ARG A 236 -15.78 -14.76 3.40
N GLN A 237 -15.84 -15.68 2.44
CA GLN A 237 -16.14 -17.10 2.64
C GLN A 237 -14.97 -17.85 3.29
N GLY A 238 -13.73 -17.43 3.04
CA GLY A 238 -12.51 -17.97 3.65
C GLY A 238 -12.35 -17.73 5.16
N ARG A 239 -13.35 -17.14 5.84
CA ARG A 239 -13.52 -17.31 7.30
C ARG A 239 -14.04 -18.72 7.67
N GLU A 240 -14.31 -19.60 6.71
CA GLU A 240 -14.27 -21.04 6.94
C GLU A 240 -12.83 -21.55 6.72
N ILE A 241 -12.20 -21.84 7.85
CA ILE A 241 -10.80 -22.23 8.03
C ILE A 241 -10.49 -23.51 7.25
N PRO A 242 -9.62 -23.49 6.22
CA PRO A 242 -8.98 -24.70 5.76
C PRO A 242 -7.96 -25.10 6.83
N SER A 243 -8.20 -26.21 7.53
CA SER A 243 -7.22 -26.81 8.42
C SER A 243 -5.97 -27.19 7.60
N LEU A 244 -4.92 -26.37 7.66
CA LEU A 244 -3.62 -26.73 7.11
C LEU A 244 -2.81 -27.51 8.18
N PRO A 245 -2.20 -28.64 7.80
CA PRO A 245 -1.61 -29.58 8.75
C PRO A 245 -0.17 -29.17 9.07
N TRP A 246 0.03 -28.13 9.87
CA TRP A 246 1.36 -27.82 10.40
C TRP A 246 1.26 -27.45 11.87
N THR A 247 1.39 -28.46 12.73
CA THR A 247 1.63 -28.28 14.16
C THR A 247 3.05 -27.78 14.36
N TRP A 248 3.19 -26.50 14.73
CA TRP A 248 4.46 -25.98 15.24
C TRP A 248 4.73 -26.59 16.62
N GLN A 249 5.68 -27.52 16.70
CA GLN A 249 6.16 -28.07 17.97
C GLN A 249 7.21 -27.13 18.58
N MET A 250 6.90 -26.54 19.72
CA MET A 250 7.86 -25.85 20.59
C MET A 250 9.04 -26.78 20.92
N PRO A 251 10.31 -26.34 20.74
CA PRO A 251 11.45 -27.04 21.29
C PRO A 251 11.39 -26.94 22.82
N ARG A 252 11.28 -28.08 23.51
CA ARG A 252 11.53 -28.16 24.96
C ARG A 252 13.05 -28.11 25.19
N GLY A 253 13.55 -26.97 25.60
CA GLY A 253 14.85 -26.81 26.29
C GLY A 253 14.66 -25.68 27.29
N GLY A 254 14.82 -25.86 28.61
CA GLY A 254 15.94 -26.53 29.25
C GLY A 254 17.07 -25.51 29.39
N LEU A 255 16.89 -24.53 30.29
CA LEU A 255 17.94 -23.60 30.69
C LEU A 255 19.03 -24.39 31.45
N PRO A 256 20.32 -24.25 31.09
CA PRO A 256 21.39 -24.31 32.07
C PRO A 256 21.48 -23.03 32.89
#